data_AF-A0A401W4C8-F1
#
_entry.id   AF-A0A401W4C8-F1
#
_cell.length_a   1.000
_cell.length_b   1.000
_cell.length_c   1.000
_cell.angle_alpha   90.00
_cell.angle_beta   90.00
_cell.angle_gamma   90.00
#
_symmetry.space_group_name_H-M   'P 1'
#
loop_
_entity.id
_entity.type
_entity.pdbx_description
1 polymer ?
#
loop_
_entity_poly.entity_id
_entity_poly.type
_entity_poly.pdbx_seq_one_letter_code
_entity_poly.pdbx_strand_id
1 'polypeptide(L)'
;MESTITSVIAVLGTLGGALVAGVLHSRSAARSEQVALRERLRREQQDAALALIKAVKAHRRNCFTRWKLRTLRASCEAQEAARFESWDTRSDVTDAQDALHLITDNAELLRRADAVVGASLALSEVDDTTTQADMDTRGDAARAAHAAFVAAAARCINGV
;
A
#
# COMPACT_ATOMS: atom_id res chain seq x y z
N MET A 1 72.22 6.58 1.86
CA MET A 1 71.11 7.36 1.28
C MET A 1 69.96 6.49 0.75
N GLU A 2 70.12 5.18 0.53
CA GLU A 2 69.02 4.31 0.05
C GLU A 2 67.90 4.08 1.07
N SER A 3 68.22 3.93 2.36
CA SER A 3 67.25 3.61 3.42
C SER A 3 66.16 4.69 3.62
N THR A 4 66.53 5.96 3.47
CA THR A 4 65.59 7.09 3.56
C THR A 4 64.58 7.09 2.40
N ILE A 5 65.01 6.72 1.20
CA ILE A 5 64.14 6.67 0.01
C ILE A 5 63.09 5.56 0.17
N THR A 6 63.50 4.38 0.66
CA THR A 6 62.60 3.25 0.89
C THR A 6 61.53 3.55 1.95
N SER A 7 61.91 4.23 3.04
CA SER A 7 60.97 4.63 4.10
C SER A 7 59.91 5.61 3.60
N VAL A 8 60.32 6.62 2.81
CA VAL A 8 59.39 7.61 2.23
C VAL A 8 58.39 6.94 1.28
N ILE A 9 58.85 6.01 0.44
CA ILE A 9 57.98 5.27 -0.49
C ILE A 9 56.96 4.41 0.28
N ALA A 10 57.37 3.78 1.38
CA ALA A 10 56.48 2.96 2.21
C ALA A 10 55.36 3.78 2.87
N VAL A 11 55.68 4.98 3.38
CA VAL A 11 54.70 5.89 3.98
C VAL A 11 53.72 6.42 2.93
N LEU A 12 54.22 6.77 1.74
CA LEU A 12 53.37 7.20 0.61
C LEU A 12 52.44 6.09 0.14
N GLY A 13 52.90 4.84 0.08
CA GLY A 13 52.06 3.68 -0.25
C GLY A 13 50.96 3.43 0.79
N THR A 14 51.26 3.62 2.07
CA THR A 14 50.29 3.45 3.16
C THR A 14 49.26 4.58 3.19
N LEU A 15 49.70 5.84 3.04
CA LEU A 15 48.81 7.00 2.93
C LEU A 15 47.93 6.92 1.69
N GLY A 16 48.49 6.54 0.54
CA GLY A 16 47.74 6.31 -0.70
C GLY A 16 46.71 5.20 -0.54
N GLY A 17 47.09 4.07 0.07
CA GLY A 17 46.17 2.97 0.38
C GLY A 17 45.03 3.37 1.31
N ALA A 18 45.31 4.14 2.36
CA ALA A 18 44.31 4.63 3.31
C ALA A 18 43.31 5.61 2.67
N LEU A 19 43.78 6.50 1.79
CA LEU A 19 42.95 7.42 1.02
C LEU A 19 42.01 6.68 0.06
N VAL A 20 42.53 5.72 -0.70
CA VAL A 20 41.72 4.90 -1.62
C VAL A 20 40.68 4.07 -0.87
N ALA A 21 41.07 3.45 0.26
CA ALA A 21 40.17 2.69 1.10
C ALA A 21 39.06 3.58 1.70
N GLY A 22 39.38 4.80 2.16
CA GLY A 22 38.41 5.75 2.69
C GLY A 22 37.39 6.24 1.65
N VAL A 23 37.84 6.48 0.41
CA VAL A 23 36.95 6.87 -0.69
C VAL A 23 36.06 5.71 -1.14
N LEU A 24 36.57 4.48 -1.15
CA LEU A 24 35.74 3.29 -1.42
C LEU A 24 34.72 3.07 -0.30
N HIS A 25 35.13 3.21 0.96
CA HIS A 25 34.25 3.04 2.13
C HIS A 25 33.10 4.05 2.14
N SER A 26 33.38 5.32 1.86
CA SER A 26 32.34 6.36 1.81
C SER A 26 31.35 6.11 0.66
N ARG A 27 31.84 5.64 -0.49
CA ARG A 27 30.98 5.25 -1.63
C ARG A 27 30.15 3.99 -1.36
N SER A 28 30.71 2.99 -0.69
CA SER A 28 29.95 1.79 -0.31
C SER A 28 28.90 2.09 0.75
N ALA A 29 29.22 2.95 1.72
CA ALA A 29 28.27 3.40 2.74
C ALA A 29 27.10 4.17 2.13
N ALA A 30 27.38 5.14 1.24
CA ALA A 30 26.35 5.90 0.54
C ALA A 30 25.46 5.02 -0.36
N ARG A 31 26.04 4.01 -1.04
CA ARG A 31 25.25 3.04 -1.81
C ARG A 31 24.37 2.16 -0.91
N SER A 32 24.91 1.70 0.22
CA SER A 32 24.16 0.89 1.19
C SER A 32 22.96 1.66 1.74
N GLU A 33 23.16 2.93 2.10
CA GLU A 33 22.09 3.81 2.59
C GLU A 33 21.00 4.02 1.54
N GLN A 34 21.37 4.28 0.28
CA GLN A 34 20.39 4.42 -0.81
C GLN A 34 19.60 3.14 -1.05
N VAL A 35 20.22 1.96 -0.96
CA VAL A 35 19.52 0.68 -1.08
C VAL A 35 18.56 0.49 0.10
N ALA A 36 18.99 0.80 1.31
CA ALA A 36 18.15 0.71 2.51
C ALA A 36 16.92 1.64 2.43
N LEU A 37 17.08 2.87 1.97
CA LEU A 37 15.98 3.82 1.78
C LEU A 37 14.97 3.33 0.73
N ARG A 38 15.45 2.79 -0.41
CA ARG A 38 14.55 2.24 -1.45
C ARG A 38 13.78 1.03 -0.95
N GLU A 39 14.45 0.13 -0.23
CA GLU A 39 13.81 -1.06 0.34
C GLU A 39 12.79 -0.68 1.42
N ARG A 40 13.08 0.33 2.24
CA ARG A 40 12.14 0.87 3.23
C ARG A 40 10.90 1.46 2.55
N LEU A 41 11.08 2.33 1.56
CA LEU A 41 9.94 2.91 0.82
C LEU A 41 9.09 1.82 0.16
N ARG A 42 9.73 0.81 -0.45
CA ARG A 42 9.03 -0.32 -1.05
C ARG A 42 8.15 -1.05 -0.02
N ARG A 43 8.66 -1.30 1.20
CA ARG A 43 7.89 -1.93 2.28
C ARG A 43 6.73 -1.06 2.74
N GLU A 44 6.97 0.24 2.95
CA GLU A 44 5.92 1.19 3.33
C GLU A 44 4.79 1.24 2.28
N GLN A 45 5.13 1.18 0.99
CA GLN A 45 4.15 1.05 -0.11
C GLN A 45 3.39 -0.28 -0.08
N GLN A 46 4.07 -1.40 0.18
CA GLN A 46 3.43 -2.71 0.31
C GLN A 46 2.44 -2.74 1.49
N ASP A 47 2.83 -2.18 2.63
CA ASP A 47 2.01 -2.12 3.84
C ASP A 47 0.78 -1.23 3.64
N ALA A 48 0.94 -0.05 3.03
CA ALA A 48 -0.18 0.83 2.68
C ALA A 48 -1.16 0.17 1.70
N ALA A 49 -0.66 -0.47 0.64
CA ALA A 49 -1.50 -1.19 -0.31
C ALA A 49 -2.25 -2.36 0.36
N LEU A 50 -1.59 -3.10 1.26
CA LEU A 50 -2.21 -4.17 2.01
C LEU A 50 -3.26 -3.67 3.01
N ALA A 51 -3.02 -2.53 3.66
CA ALA A 51 -3.98 -1.88 4.53
C ALA A 51 -5.25 -1.51 3.76
N LEU A 52 -5.12 -0.88 2.58
CA LEU A 52 -6.26 -0.56 1.73
C LEU A 52 -7.01 -1.82 1.29
N ILE A 53 -6.29 -2.87 0.88
CA ILE A 53 -6.87 -4.19 0.55
C ILE A 53 -7.70 -4.76 1.71
N LYS A 54 -7.20 -4.65 2.95
CA LYS A 54 -7.91 -5.15 4.13
C LYS A 54 -9.18 -4.33 4.38
N ALA A 55 -9.06 -3.00 4.36
CA ALA A 55 -10.16 -2.07 4.61
C ALA A 55 -11.30 -2.27 3.58
N VAL A 56 -11.01 -2.31 2.28
CA VAL A 56 -12.06 -2.48 1.25
C VAL A 56 -12.78 -3.82 1.35
N LYS A 57 -12.07 -4.90 1.74
CA LYS A 57 -12.70 -6.22 1.95
C LYS A 57 -13.62 -6.20 3.17
N ALA A 58 -13.19 -5.58 4.27
CA ALA A 58 -13.99 -5.44 5.48
C ALA A 58 -15.25 -4.61 5.20
N HIS A 59 -15.09 -3.45 4.55
CA HIS A 59 -16.20 -2.59 4.18
C HIS A 59 -17.21 -3.31 3.27
N ARG A 60 -16.76 -4.01 2.23
CA ARG A 60 -17.63 -4.81 1.36
C ARG A 60 -18.41 -5.86 2.14
N ARG A 61 -17.75 -6.61 3.03
CA ARG A 61 -18.41 -7.61 3.87
C ARG A 61 -19.52 -6.95 4.69
N ASN A 62 -19.26 -5.80 5.28
CA ASN A 62 -20.21 -5.11 6.14
C ASN A 62 -21.38 -4.51 5.35
N CYS A 63 -21.14 -4.02 4.14
CA CYS A 63 -22.21 -3.62 3.22
C CYS A 63 -23.14 -4.79 2.87
N PHE A 64 -22.57 -5.96 2.54
CA PHE A 64 -23.38 -7.16 2.28
C PHE A 64 -24.17 -7.63 3.51
N THR A 65 -23.55 -7.62 4.70
CA THR A 65 -24.23 -7.94 5.96
C THR A 65 -25.39 -6.99 6.23
N ARG A 66 -25.14 -5.67 6.12
CA ARG A 66 -26.15 -4.63 6.29
C ARG A 66 -27.32 -4.80 5.32
N TRP A 67 -27.04 -5.04 4.04
CA TRP A 67 -28.07 -5.30 3.04
C TRP A 67 -28.88 -6.56 3.39
N LYS A 68 -28.22 -7.69 3.70
CA LYS A 68 -28.92 -8.93 4.08
C LYS A 68 -29.81 -8.77 5.31
N LEU A 69 -29.34 -8.09 6.35
CA LEU A 69 -30.12 -7.86 7.58
C LEU A 69 -31.38 -7.05 7.29
N ARG A 70 -31.29 -6.06 6.39
CA ARG A 70 -32.44 -5.28 5.92
C ARG A 70 -33.40 -6.15 5.10
N THR A 71 -32.90 -6.92 4.13
CA THR A 71 -33.72 -7.82 3.29
C THR A 71 -34.46 -8.87 4.12
N LEU A 72 -33.80 -9.43 5.14
CA LEU A 72 -34.38 -10.42 6.06
C LEU A 72 -35.27 -9.80 7.14
N ARG A 73 -35.44 -8.47 7.16
CA ARG A 73 -36.20 -7.74 8.19
C ARG A 73 -35.76 -8.11 9.60
N ALA A 74 -34.45 -8.16 9.84
CA ALA A 74 -33.86 -8.40 11.15
C ALA A 74 -34.30 -7.34 12.18
N SER A 75 -33.99 -7.57 13.46
CA SER A 75 -34.32 -6.61 14.53
C SER A 75 -33.72 -5.22 14.26
N CYS A 76 -34.38 -4.17 14.77
CA CYS A 76 -33.89 -2.79 14.65
C CYS A 76 -32.45 -2.67 15.19
N GLU A 77 -32.17 -3.29 16.33
CA GLU A 77 -30.84 -3.33 16.95
C GLU A 77 -29.78 -3.93 16.03
N ALA A 78 -30.06 -5.07 15.38
CA ALA A 78 -29.12 -5.69 14.44
C ALA A 78 -28.88 -4.82 13.21
N GLN A 79 -29.92 -4.16 12.69
CA GLN A 79 -29.79 -3.23 11.57
C GLN A 79 -28.99 -1.98 11.94
N GLU A 80 -29.16 -1.45 13.15
CA GLU A 80 -28.43 -0.29 13.65
C GLU A 80 -26.95 -0.61 13.91
N ALA A 81 -26.65 -1.75 14.52
CA ALA A 81 -25.27 -2.23 14.69
C ALA A 81 -24.54 -2.34 13.35
N ALA A 82 -25.18 -2.94 12.34
CA ALA A 82 -24.60 -3.08 11.00
C ALA A 82 -24.44 -1.73 10.27
N ARG A 83 -25.27 -0.72 10.58
CA ARG A 83 -25.08 0.65 10.07
C ARG A 83 -23.84 1.29 10.68
N PHE A 84 -23.66 1.18 11.99
CA PHE A 84 -22.49 1.73 12.67
C PHE A 84 -21.19 1.07 12.17
N GLU A 85 -21.18 -0.27 12.04
CA GLU A 85 -20.03 -1.01 11.51
C GLU A 85 -19.70 -0.63 10.04
N SER A 86 -20.72 -0.30 9.25
CA SER A 86 -20.54 0.21 7.89
C SER A 86 -19.94 1.62 7.85
N TRP A 87 -20.19 2.45 8.86
CA TRP A 87 -19.58 3.78 8.97
C TRP A 87 -18.12 3.68 9.40
N ASP A 88 -17.84 2.85 10.40
CA ASP A 88 -16.48 2.63 10.90
C ASP A 88 -15.56 2.11 9.78
N THR A 89 -15.99 1.06 9.09
CA THR A 89 -15.23 0.53 7.94
C THR A 89 -15.16 1.47 6.75
N ARG A 90 -16.05 2.47 6.63
CA ARG A 90 -15.92 3.50 5.61
C ARG A 90 -14.75 4.43 5.93
N SER A 91 -14.61 4.83 7.19
CA SER A 91 -13.47 5.62 7.66
C SER A 91 -12.16 4.87 7.48
N ASP A 92 -12.10 3.57 7.82
CA ASP A 92 -10.91 2.75 7.59
C ASP A 92 -10.47 2.72 6.11
N VAL A 93 -11.45 2.70 5.19
CA VAL A 93 -11.16 2.72 3.74
C VAL A 93 -10.57 4.05 3.33
N THR A 94 -11.12 5.17 3.80
CA THR A 94 -10.60 6.50 3.46
C THR A 94 -9.23 6.73 4.07
N ASP A 95 -9.02 6.33 5.32
CA ASP A 95 -7.73 6.48 6.00
C ASP A 95 -6.63 5.67 5.30
N ALA A 96 -6.95 4.45 4.86
CA ALA A 96 -6.02 3.62 4.11
C ALA A 96 -5.75 4.15 2.68
N GLN A 97 -6.73 4.79 2.04
CA GLN A 97 -6.56 5.46 0.74
C GLN A 97 -5.63 6.67 0.87
N ASP A 98 -5.87 7.51 1.87
CA ASP A 98 -5.05 8.69 2.14
C ASP A 98 -3.61 8.29 2.46
N ALA A 99 -3.42 7.26 3.30
CA ALA A 99 -2.08 6.73 3.59
C ALA A 99 -1.35 6.26 2.32
N LEU A 100 -2.06 5.63 1.37
CA LEU A 100 -1.49 5.24 0.09
C LEU A 100 -1.14 6.45 -0.78
N HIS A 101 -1.99 7.47 -0.81
CA HIS A 101 -1.74 8.71 -1.56
C HIS A 101 -0.52 9.47 -1.04
N LEU A 102 -0.21 9.38 0.26
CA LEU A 102 0.94 10.03 0.86
C LEU A 102 2.28 9.35 0.56
N ILE A 103 2.29 8.07 0.17
CA ILE A 103 3.51 7.27 0.03
C ILE A 103 3.90 6.97 -1.42
N THR A 104 3.07 7.35 -2.40
CA THR A 104 3.35 7.08 -3.81
C THR A 104 2.76 8.12 -4.75
N ASP A 105 3.52 8.51 -5.76
CA ASP A 105 3.07 9.34 -6.89
C ASP A 105 2.72 8.51 -8.13
N ASN A 106 2.66 7.17 -8.01
CA ASN A 106 2.41 6.30 -9.14
C ASN A 106 0.96 6.44 -9.63
N ALA A 107 0.75 7.19 -10.71
CA ALA A 107 -0.58 7.50 -11.24
C ALA A 107 -1.45 6.27 -11.54
N GLU A 108 -0.87 5.17 -12.04
CA GLU A 108 -1.66 3.94 -12.29
C GLU A 108 -2.10 3.28 -10.99
N LEU A 109 -1.22 3.23 -9.98
CA LEU A 109 -1.56 2.67 -8.67
C LEU A 109 -2.65 3.50 -7.99
N LEU A 110 -2.52 4.83 -7.98
CA LEU A 110 -3.50 5.75 -7.40
C LEU A 110 -4.86 5.67 -8.10
N ARG A 111 -4.88 5.68 -9.44
CA ARG A 111 -6.11 5.51 -10.22
C ARG A 111 -6.83 4.20 -9.93
N ARG A 112 -6.07 3.12 -9.67
CA ARG A 112 -6.64 1.83 -9.30
C ARG A 112 -7.12 1.80 -7.85
N ALA A 113 -6.47 2.53 -6.96
CA ALA A 113 -6.92 2.75 -5.58
C ALA A 113 -8.27 3.47 -5.57
N ASP A 114 -8.40 4.57 -6.30
CA ASP A 114 -9.66 5.32 -6.44
C ASP A 114 -10.78 4.44 -7.00
N ALA A 115 -10.47 3.63 -8.02
CA ALA A 115 -11.45 2.73 -8.61
C ALA A 115 -11.95 1.64 -7.63
N VAL A 116 -11.06 1.04 -6.84
CA VAL A 116 -11.46 0.02 -5.86
C VAL A 116 -12.22 0.64 -4.69
N VAL A 117 -11.85 1.85 -4.24
CA VAL A 117 -12.58 2.57 -3.21
C VAL A 117 -13.97 2.94 -3.71
N GLY A 118 -14.09 3.57 -4.88
CA GLY A 118 -15.37 3.95 -5.47
C GLY A 118 -16.30 2.75 -5.64
N ALA A 119 -15.81 1.64 -6.18
CA ALA A 119 -16.58 0.41 -6.32
C ALA A 119 -17.00 -0.19 -4.96
N SER A 120 -16.16 -0.06 -3.94
CA SER A 120 -16.47 -0.53 -2.58
C SER A 120 -17.52 0.34 -1.91
N LEU A 121 -17.44 1.66 -2.04
CA LEU A 121 -18.39 2.60 -1.43
C LEU A 121 -19.76 2.54 -2.11
N ALA A 122 -19.82 2.26 -3.42
CA ALA A 122 -21.08 2.06 -4.14
C ALA A 122 -21.93 0.88 -3.62
N LEU A 123 -21.33 -0.06 -2.88
CA LEU A 123 -22.06 -1.13 -2.21
C LEU A 123 -22.86 -0.64 -0.99
N SER A 124 -22.51 0.52 -0.44
CA SER A 124 -23.23 1.10 0.71
C SER A 124 -24.47 1.91 0.30
N GLU A 125 -24.61 2.21 -1.00
CA GLU A 125 -25.70 2.99 -1.62
C GLU A 125 -26.91 2.09 -1.93
N VAL A 126 -27.45 1.47 -0.88
CA VAL A 126 -28.55 0.50 -0.95
C VAL A 126 -29.83 1.07 -0.36
N ASP A 127 -30.95 0.88 -1.07
CA ASP A 127 -32.30 1.28 -0.64
C ASP A 127 -33.26 0.07 -0.60
N ASP A 128 -34.57 0.31 -0.42
CA ASP A 128 -35.59 -0.77 -0.38
C ASP A 128 -35.84 -1.42 -1.74
N THR A 129 -35.43 -0.77 -2.83
CA THR A 129 -35.62 -1.27 -4.20
C THR A 129 -34.44 -2.11 -4.69
N THR A 130 -33.32 -2.08 -3.96
CA THR A 130 -32.11 -2.77 -4.36
C THR A 130 -32.27 -4.28 -4.26
N THR A 131 -32.17 -4.95 -5.41
CA THR A 131 -32.37 -6.39 -5.55
C THR A 131 -31.09 -7.19 -5.28
N GLN A 132 -31.21 -8.50 -5.15
CA GLN A 132 -30.06 -9.41 -5.10
C GLN A 132 -29.18 -9.27 -6.36
N ALA A 133 -29.79 -9.14 -7.54
CA ALA A 133 -29.07 -9.00 -8.80
C ALA A 133 -28.24 -7.70 -8.86
N ASP A 134 -28.76 -6.61 -8.28
CA ASP A 134 -28.02 -5.34 -8.16
C ASP A 134 -26.79 -5.51 -7.25
N MET A 135 -26.97 -6.18 -6.11
CA MET A 135 -25.88 -6.45 -5.18
C MET A 135 -24.83 -7.39 -5.75
N ASP A 136 -25.23 -8.39 -6.54
CA ASP A 136 -24.30 -9.27 -7.24
C ASP A 136 -23.48 -8.51 -8.28
N THR A 137 -24.15 -7.67 -9.09
CA THR A 137 -23.50 -6.81 -10.09
C THR A 137 -22.48 -5.85 -9.45
N ARG A 138 -22.88 -5.16 -8.37
CA ARG A 138 -21.97 -4.26 -7.63
C ARG A 138 -20.84 -5.06 -6.95
N GLY A 139 -21.15 -6.25 -6.45
CA GLY A 139 -20.18 -7.16 -5.86
C GLY A 139 -19.11 -7.62 -6.85
N ASP A 140 -19.51 -7.94 -8.08
CA ASP A 140 -18.62 -8.29 -9.18
C ASP A 140 -17.75 -7.11 -9.60
N ALA A 141 -18.33 -5.91 -9.73
CA ALA A 141 -17.57 -4.70 -10.01
C ALA A 141 -16.51 -4.42 -8.93
N ALA A 142 -16.86 -4.54 -7.65
CA ALA A 142 -15.92 -4.39 -6.55
C ALA A 142 -14.83 -5.47 -6.53
N ARG A 143 -15.16 -6.72 -6.88
CA ARG A 143 -14.17 -7.81 -7.02
C ARG A 143 -13.21 -7.56 -8.18
N ALA A 144 -13.71 -7.10 -9.32
CA ALA A 144 -12.92 -6.77 -10.50
C ALA A 144 -11.97 -5.59 -10.21
N ALA A 145 -12.46 -4.53 -9.58
CA ALA A 145 -11.64 -3.39 -9.18
C ALA A 145 -10.57 -3.79 -8.17
N HIS A 146 -10.91 -4.65 -7.20
CA HIS A 146 -9.95 -5.21 -6.24
C HIS A 146 -8.83 -6.00 -6.92
N ALA A 147 -9.17 -6.91 -7.85
CA ALA A 147 -8.18 -7.68 -8.60
C ALA A 147 -7.27 -6.76 -9.45
N ALA A 148 -7.85 -5.75 -10.09
CA ALA A 148 -7.09 -4.77 -10.86
C ALA A 148 -6.13 -3.94 -9.99
N PHE A 149 -6.55 -3.54 -8.79
CA PHE A 149 -5.70 -2.86 -7.82
C PHE A 149 -4.55 -3.73 -7.34
N VAL A 150 -4.82 -4.98 -6.93
CA VAL A 150 -3.78 -5.93 -6.51
C VAL A 150 -2.76 -6.16 -7.61
N ALA A 151 -3.22 -6.32 -8.87
CA ALA A 151 -2.33 -6.49 -10.01
C ALA A 151 -1.47 -5.24 -10.28
N ALA A 152 -2.03 -4.04 -10.13
CA ALA A 152 -1.28 -2.80 -10.26
C ALA A 152 -0.26 -2.63 -9.14
N ALA A 153 -0.64 -2.87 -7.88
CA ALA A 153 0.26 -2.86 -6.74
C ALA A 153 1.43 -3.84 -6.93
N ALA A 154 1.15 -5.06 -7.39
CA ALA A 154 2.17 -6.06 -7.68
C ALA A 154 3.18 -5.58 -8.74
N ARG A 155 2.72 -4.95 -9.83
CA ARG A 155 3.62 -4.42 -10.87
C ARG A 155 4.41 -3.21 -10.38
N CYS A 156 3.71 -2.21 -9.87
CA CYS A 156 4.29 -0.92 -9.50
C CYS A 156 5.26 -1.01 -8.32
N ILE A 157 4.95 -1.83 -7.31
CA ILE A 157 5.75 -1.93 -6.10
C ILE A 157 6.86 -2.99 -6.24
N ASN A 158 6.58 -4.10 -6.94
CA ASN A 158 7.60 -5.15 -7.12
C ASN A 158 8.56 -4.88 -8.28
N GLY A 159 8.20 -3.98 -9.21
CA GLY A 159 9.02 -3.65 -10.38
C GLY A 159 8.97 -4.72 -11.49
N VAL A 160 7.83 -5.41 -11.63
CA VAL A 160 7.58 -6.43 -12.67
C VAL A 160 6.78 -5.83 -13.82
#